data_AF-A0A5K7Z2Z0-F1
#
_entry.id   AF-A0A5K7Z2Z0-F1
#
_cell.length_a   1.000
_cell.length_b   1.000
_cell.length_c   1.000
_cell.angle_alpha   90.00
_cell.angle_beta   90.00
_cell.angle_gamma   90.00
#
_symmetry.space_group_name_H-M   'P 1'
#
loop_
_entity.id
_entity.type
_entity.pdbx_description
1 polymer ?
#
loop_
_entity_poly.entity_id
_entity_poly.type
_entity_poly.pdbx_seq_one_letter_code
_entity_poly.pdbx_strand_id
1 'polypeptide(L)'
;MEPSNNDARRATVLGNADGVAILVAIGVVAVLLTAGLALNQRIRGSVVEAAMARDALVLSEMAASGIHAAEVMLINDRRENQTDTLQEDWADPEKVAEWMALIPFEEGTVEVAIADERGKIQVNALVKFPEGRQFIASQRSLWERLLNRLFSMFEDAPDTDSNKIINSLKDWMDKGDDDAITGLSGAESDYYEGLDPPYSCKNGPVDHLGEVALVQGVTPELFYGAGGVAGLSSLLTVHGVSESTDGQFTYDGKINISTADVAVLGALLPEESDDLAEALADFRTAKSDETYTNNITGKTWYKNVPGAGGVTIDSDLITVSSDLFRISSTAKRNNRSLTVEAVVHREKDSDTGKWICKTLIWQAE
;
A
#
# COMPACT_ATOMS: atom_id res chain seq x y z
N MET A 1 -22.97 -99.66 -57.73
CA MET A 1 -24.09 -98.83 -58.23
C MET A 1 -23.77 -97.39 -57.89
N GLU A 2 -23.37 -96.64 -58.91
CA GLU A 2 -23.26 -95.17 -58.97
C GLU A 2 -24.64 -94.49 -58.77
N PRO A 3 -24.78 -93.15 -58.67
CA PRO A 3 -24.16 -92.20 -57.73
C PRO A 3 -25.22 -91.18 -57.22
N SER A 4 -24.85 -90.19 -56.39
CA SER A 4 -25.53 -88.87 -56.40
C SER A 4 -24.71 -87.82 -55.65
N ASN A 5 -24.22 -86.89 -56.45
CA ASN A 5 -23.51 -85.68 -56.11
C ASN A 5 -24.50 -84.64 -55.55
N ASN A 6 -24.18 -83.95 -54.44
CA ASN A 6 -24.49 -82.53 -54.42
C ASN A 6 -23.55 -81.74 -53.51
N ASP A 7 -22.95 -80.76 -54.17
CA ASP A 7 -21.95 -79.82 -53.75
C ASP A 7 -22.48 -78.75 -52.79
N ALA A 8 -21.50 -78.04 -52.22
CA ALA A 8 -21.55 -76.64 -51.80
C ALA A 8 -22.42 -76.27 -50.58
N ARG A 9 -21.74 -76.08 -49.44
CA ARG A 9 -21.52 -74.75 -48.82
C ARG A 9 -20.68 -74.91 -47.55
N ARG A 10 -19.36 -75.04 -47.72
CA ARG A 10 -18.43 -74.60 -46.68
C ARG A 10 -18.42 -73.08 -46.75
N ALA A 11 -19.09 -72.42 -45.82
CA ALA A 11 -18.91 -70.99 -45.60
C ALA A 11 -17.46 -70.78 -45.15
N THR A 12 -16.62 -70.37 -46.09
CA THR A 12 -15.29 -69.84 -45.85
C THR A 12 -15.44 -68.59 -44.97
N VAL A 13 -15.22 -68.74 -43.66
CA VAL A 13 -15.11 -67.60 -42.72
C VAL A 13 -13.75 -66.89 -42.85
N LEU A 14 -12.91 -67.30 -43.79
CA LEU A 14 -11.59 -66.73 -44.04
C LEU A 14 -11.56 -66.07 -45.42
N GLY A 15 -11.72 -64.75 -45.43
CA GLY A 15 -11.54 -63.93 -46.63
C GLY A 15 -12.35 -62.63 -46.61
N ASN A 16 -12.06 -61.71 -45.68
CA ASN A 16 -12.60 -60.35 -45.76
C ASN A 16 -11.52 -59.32 -45.38
N ALA A 17 -10.47 -59.23 -46.21
CA ALA A 17 -9.41 -58.22 -46.09
C ALA A 17 -9.99 -56.79 -46.15
N ASP A 18 -11.14 -56.61 -46.82
CA ASP A 18 -11.87 -55.35 -46.91
C ASP A 18 -12.39 -54.89 -45.53
N GLY A 19 -12.83 -55.80 -44.66
CA GLY A 19 -13.27 -55.47 -43.31
C GLY A 19 -12.15 -55.03 -42.37
N VAL A 20 -10.97 -55.66 -42.48
CA VAL A 20 -9.77 -55.29 -41.70
C VAL A 20 -9.21 -53.95 -42.19
N ALA A 21 -9.19 -53.72 -43.50
CA ALA A 21 -8.78 -52.44 -44.08
C ALA A 21 -9.68 -51.28 -43.61
N ILE A 22 -11.00 -51.49 -43.53
CA ILE A 22 -11.94 -50.50 -43.00
C ILE A 22 -11.69 -50.24 -41.51
N LEU A 23 -11.46 -51.27 -40.69
CA LEU A 23 -11.17 -51.09 -39.26
C LEU A 23 -9.85 -50.34 -39.03
N VAL A 24 -8.81 -50.64 -39.82
CA VAL A 24 -7.54 -49.91 -39.77
C VAL A 24 -7.72 -48.48 -40.23
N ALA A 25 -8.47 -48.23 -41.31
CA ALA A 25 -8.78 -46.89 -41.80
C ALA A 25 -9.55 -46.06 -40.76
N ILE A 26 -10.57 -46.64 -40.12
CA ILE A 26 -11.33 -46.00 -39.04
C ILE A 26 -10.44 -45.74 -37.83
N GLY A 27 -9.57 -46.69 -37.46
CA GLY A 27 -8.61 -46.51 -36.37
C GLY A 27 -7.64 -45.36 -36.63
N VAL A 28 -7.08 -45.27 -37.85
CA VAL A 28 -6.19 -44.18 -38.27
C VAL A 28 -6.95 -42.85 -38.27
N VAL A 29 -8.16 -42.80 -38.82
CA VAL A 29 -8.99 -41.58 -38.82
C VAL A 29 -9.34 -41.15 -37.40
N ALA A 30 -9.70 -42.08 -36.51
CA ALA A 30 -9.99 -41.78 -35.11
C ALA A 30 -8.77 -41.18 -34.39
N VAL A 31 -7.58 -41.76 -34.58
CA VAL A 31 -6.32 -41.23 -34.03
C VAL A 31 -6.04 -39.83 -34.58
N LEU A 32 -6.17 -39.62 -35.89
CA LEU A 32 -5.96 -38.30 -36.50
C LEU A 32 -6.95 -37.25 -36.00
N LEU A 33 -8.23 -37.59 -35.82
CA LEU A 33 -9.25 -36.70 -35.27
C LEU A 33 -8.93 -36.31 -33.83
N THR A 34 -8.57 -37.28 -32.98
CA THR A 34 -8.20 -37.00 -31.58
C THR A 34 -6.94 -36.14 -31.49
N ALA A 35 -5.91 -36.43 -32.30
CA ALA A 35 -4.69 -35.62 -32.36
C ALA A 35 -4.96 -34.20 -32.87
N GLY A 36 -5.78 -34.05 -33.90
CA GLY A 36 -6.21 -32.75 -34.43
C GLY A 36 -6.98 -31.92 -33.40
N LEU A 37 -7.89 -32.55 -32.65
CA LEU A 37 -8.64 -31.87 -31.58
C LEU A 37 -7.74 -31.45 -30.42
N ALA A 38 -6.84 -32.34 -29.97
CA ALA A 38 -5.88 -32.05 -28.91
C ALA A 38 -4.93 -30.91 -29.31
N LEU A 39 -4.45 -30.89 -30.57
CA LEU A 39 -3.63 -29.80 -31.09
C LEU A 39 -4.43 -28.49 -31.15
N ASN A 40 -5.68 -28.51 -31.60
CA ASN A 40 -6.54 -27.33 -31.64
C ASN A 40 -6.75 -26.74 -30.24
N GLN A 41 -7.02 -27.59 -29.23
CA GLN A 41 -7.16 -27.15 -27.84
C GLN A 41 -5.86 -26.52 -27.30
N ARG A 42 -4.71 -27.13 -27.58
CA ARG A 42 -3.40 -26.56 -27.20
C ARG A 42 -3.12 -25.22 -27.87
N ILE A 43 -3.35 -25.11 -29.17
CA ILE A 43 -3.16 -23.85 -29.92
C ILE A 43 -4.07 -22.77 -29.36
N ARG A 44 -5.36 -23.06 -29.13
CA ARG A 44 -6.29 -22.11 -28.50
C ARG A 44 -5.79 -21.66 -27.13
N GLY A 45 -5.33 -22.59 -26.30
CA GLY A 45 -4.71 -22.27 -25.00
C GLY A 45 -3.56 -21.29 -25.16
N SER A 46 -2.58 -21.60 -26.02
CA SER A 46 -1.42 -20.73 -26.24
C SER A 46 -1.76 -19.35 -26.79
N VAL A 47 -2.79 -19.24 -27.64
CA VAL A 47 -3.24 -17.94 -28.19
C VAL A 47 -3.91 -17.10 -27.10
N VAL A 48 -4.72 -17.73 -26.24
CA VAL A 48 -5.36 -17.04 -25.10
C VAL A 48 -4.30 -16.59 -24.10
N GLU A 49 -3.34 -17.45 -23.75
CA GLU A 49 -2.22 -17.10 -22.86
C GLU A 49 -1.38 -15.94 -23.41
N ALA A 50 -1.04 -15.98 -24.71
CA ALA A 50 -0.30 -14.90 -25.35
C ALA A 50 -1.07 -13.57 -25.35
N ALA A 51 -2.39 -13.60 -25.57
CA ALA A 51 -3.23 -12.43 -25.47
C ALA A 51 -3.30 -11.88 -24.04
N MET A 52 -3.42 -12.76 -23.03
CA MET A 52 -3.43 -12.40 -21.61
C MET A 52 -2.11 -11.74 -21.19
N ALA A 53 -0.98 -12.33 -21.56
CA ALA A 53 0.35 -11.80 -21.26
C ALA A 53 0.58 -10.43 -21.91
N ARG A 54 0.14 -10.26 -23.18
CA ARG A 54 0.18 -8.96 -23.86
C ARG A 54 -0.65 -7.92 -23.13
N ASP A 55 -1.89 -8.24 -22.77
CA ASP A 55 -2.78 -7.30 -22.10
C ASP A 55 -2.26 -6.91 -20.71
N ALA A 56 -1.72 -7.87 -19.96
CA ALA A 56 -1.09 -7.61 -18.66
C ALA A 56 0.12 -6.67 -18.79
N LEU A 57 0.97 -6.88 -19.81
CA LEU A 57 2.07 -5.97 -20.11
C LEU A 57 1.57 -4.56 -20.44
N VAL A 58 0.56 -4.43 -21.31
CA VAL A 58 0.02 -3.10 -21.65
C VAL A 58 -0.55 -2.40 -20.42
N LEU A 59 -1.33 -3.11 -19.59
CA LEU A 59 -1.88 -2.53 -18.35
C LEU A 59 -0.76 -2.09 -17.39
N SER A 60 0.31 -2.88 -17.26
CA SER A 60 1.47 -2.53 -16.44
C SER A 60 2.16 -1.26 -16.92
N GLU A 61 2.40 -1.12 -18.21
CA GLU A 61 3.04 0.07 -18.78
C GLU A 61 2.13 1.31 -18.72
N MET A 62 0.82 1.12 -18.89
CA MET A 62 -0.16 2.19 -18.68
C MET A 62 -0.16 2.69 -17.24
N ALA A 63 -0.20 1.78 -16.27
CA ALA A 63 -0.17 2.13 -14.85
C ALA A 63 1.17 2.82 -14.47
N ALA A 64 2.30 2.29 -14.94
CA ALA A 64 3.62 2.90 -14.76
C ALA A 64 3.69 4.33 -15.34
N SER A 65 3.07 4.56 -16.50
CA SER A 65 2.99 5.90 -17.10
C SER A 65 2.25 6.89 -16.20
N GLY A 66 1.18 6.45 -15.52
CA GLY A 66 0.48 7.26 -14.52
C GLY A 66 1.35 7.61 -13.32
N ILE A 67 2.18 6.67 -12.83
CA ILE A 67 3.16 6.95 -11.75
C ILE A 67 4.13 8.05 -12.18
N HIS A 68 4.76 7.91 -13.35
CA HIS A 68 5.72 8.90 -13.84
C HIS A 68 5.09 10.27 -14.12
N ALA A 69 3.84 10.31 -14.59
CA ALA A 69 3.14 11.57 -14.79
C ALA A 69 2.85 12.29 -13.46
N ALA A 70 2.54 11.53 -12.39
CA ALA A 70 2.42 12.06 -11.03
C ALA A 70 3.76 12.52 -10.44
N GLU A 71 4.85 11.79 -10.67
CA GLU A 71 6.21 12.21 -10.28
C GLU A 71 6.57 13.57 -10.90
N VAL A 72 6.25 13.78 -12.19
CA VAL A 72 6.45 15.07 -12.87
C VAL A 72 5.60 16.18 -12.24
N MET A 73 4.36 15.89 -11.88
CA MET A 73 3.47 16.83 -11.20
C MET A 73 4.06 17.28 -9.86
N LEU A 74 4.52 16.32 -9.04
CA LEU A 74 5.21 16.60 -7.77
C LEU A 74 6.53 17.36 -7.97
N ILE A 75 7.32 17.05 -9.00
CA ILE A 75 8.55 17.77 -9.30
C ILE A 75 8.27 19.23 -9.69
N ASN A 76 7.20 19.48 -10.46
CA ASN A 76 6.81 20.82 -10.86
C ASN A 76 6.28 21.63 -9.67
N ASP A 77 5.43 21.03 -8.84
CA ASP A 77 4.95 21.63 -7.58
C ASP A 77 6.10 22.14 -6.70
N ARG A 78 7.12 21.30 -6.46
CA ARG A 78 8.29 21.69 -5.66
C ARG A 78 9.16 22.79 -6.28
N ARG A 79 9.05 23.04 -7.58
CA ARG A 79 9.74 24.17 -8.22
C ARG A 79 9.05 25.50 -7.95
N GLU A 80 7.76 25.47 -7.65
CA GLU A 80 6.94 26.66 -7.47
C GLU A 80 6.78 27.03 -5.99
N ASN A 81 6.70 26.04 -5.09
CA ASN A 81 6.52 26.27 -3.66
C ASN A 81 7.42 25.35 -2.79
N GLN A 82 7.48 25.63 -1.48
CA GLN A 82 8.25 24.86 -0.49
C GLN A 82 7.36 24.15 0.54
N THR A 83 6.06 24.12 0.31
CA THR A 83 5.07 23.52 1.21
C THR A 83 4.39 22.37 0.50
N ASP A 84 3.61 21.59 1.23
CA ASP A 84 2.81 20.52 0.64
C ASP A 84 1.49 20.49 1.38
N THR A 85 0.40 20.75 0.67
CA THR A 85 -0.91 21.00 1.28
C THR A 85 -2.02 20.38 0.46
N LEU A 86 -3.16 20.10 1.11
CA LEU A 86 -4.38 19.64 0.40
C LEU A 86 -4.97 20.68 -0.57
N GLN A 87 -4.39 21.89 -0.62
CA GLN A 87 -4.84 22.97 -1.50
C GLN A 87 -4.12 22.98 -2.86
N GLU A 88 -3.17 22.08 -3.08
CA GLU A 88 -2.37 21.98 -4.30
C GLU A 88 -2.98 21.00 -5.32
N ASP A 89 -2.67 21.22 -6.59
CA ASP A 89 -3.25 20.45 -7.70
C ASP A 89 -3.01 18.93 -7.57
N TRP A 90 -1.86 18.52 -7.00
CA TRP A 90 -1.53 17.09 -6.85
C TRP A 90 -2.48 16.38 -5.87
N ALA A 91 -3.08 17.14 -4.93
CA ALA A 91 -4.00 16.64 -3.93
C ALA A 91 -5.48 16.70 -4.38
N ASP A 92 -5.77 17.39 -5.49
CA ASP A 92 -7.13 17.53 -6.03
C ASP A 92 -7.38 16.47 -7.12
N PRO A 93 -8.30 15.50 -6.91
CA PRO A 93 -8.56 14.43 -7.87
C PRO A 93 -9.00 14.93 -9.24
N GLU A 94 -9.70 16.06 -9.33
CA GLU A 94 -10.15 16.63 -10.61
C GLU A 94 -8.96 17.19 -11.39
N LYS A 95 -8.01 17.85 -10.70
CA LYS A 95 -6.78 18.37 -11.30
C LYS A 95 -5.83 17.27 -11.74
N VAL A 96 -5.69 16.22 -10.94
CA VAL A 96 -4.93 15.03 -11.34
C VAL A 96 -5.56 14.38 -12.59
N ALA A 97 -6.89 14.26 -12.65
CA ALA A 97 -7.57 13.72 -13.82
C ALA A 97 -7.42 14.60 -15.07
N GLU A 98 -7.51 15.94 -14.94
CA GLU A 98 -7.22 16.90 -16.01
C GLU A 98 -5.79 16.72 -16.55
N TRP A 99 -4.80 16.54 -15.65
CA TRP A 99 -3.41 16.30 -16.03
C TRP A 99 -3.23 14.97 -16.76
N MET A 100 -3.86 13.88 -16.29
CA MET A 100 -3.83 12.58 -16.96
C MET A 100 -4.44 12.63 -18.37
N ALA A 101 -5.49 13.44 -18.57
CA ALA A 101 -6.13 13.59 -19.88
C ALA A 101 -5.21 14.19 -20.96
N LEU A 102 -4.09 14.84 -20.58
CA LEU A 102 -3.08 15.34 -21.50
C LEU A 102 -2.24 14.23 -22.14
N ILE A 103 -2.29 13.01 -21.59
CA ILE A 103 -1.55 11.83 -22.05
C ILE A 103 -2.56 10.74 -22.43
N PRO A 104 -3.32 10.91 -23.53
CA PRO A 104 -4.38 9.99 -23.88
C PRO A 104 -3.82 8.65 -24.36
N PHE A 105 -4.51 7.56 -24.00
CA PHE A 105 -4.26 6.23 -24.53
C PHE A 105 -5.24 5.94 -25.68
N GLU A 106 -4.77 5.25 -26.74
CA GLU A 106 -5.63 4.83 -27.86
C GLU A 106 -6.76 3.90 -27.39
N GLU A 107 -6.45 3.02 -26.43
CA GLU A 107 -7.39 2.11 -25.79
C GLU A 107 -7.16 2.07 -24.28
N GLY A 108 -8.23 2.32 -23.52
CA GLY A 108 -8.21 2.28 -22.06
C GLY A 108 -7.99 3.63 -21.41
N THR A 109 -7.96 3.65 -20.07
CA THR A 109 -7.80 4.84 -19.24
C THR A 109 -6.82 4.57 -18.10
N VAL A 110 -6.25 5.64 -17.56
CA VAL A 110 -5.41 5.61 -16.37
C VAL A 110 -5.97 6.62 -15.37
N GLU A 111 -6.25 6.14 -14.17
CA GLU A 111 -6.69 6.95 -13.03
C GLU A 111 -5.55 7.00 -12.02
N VAL A 112 -5.22 8.19 -11.52
CA VAL A 112 -4.11 8.39 -10.59
C VAL A 112 -4.59 9.10 -9.33
N ALA A 113 -4.10 8.67 -8.18
CA ALA A 113 -4.25 9.35 -6.90
C ALA A 113 -2.89 9.52 -6.25
N ILE A 114 -2.66 10.68 -5.63
CA ILE A 114 -1.42 11.01 -4.92
C ILE A 114 -1.78 11.34 -3.47
N ALA A 115 -1.06 10.75 -2.53
CA ALA A 115 -1.24 10.97 -1.11
C ALA A 115 0.10 11.30 -0.45
N ASP A 116 0.09 12.24 0.48
CA ASP A 116 1.27 12.60 1.26
C ASP A 116 1.48 11.60 2.42
N GLU A 117 2.62 10.89 2.39
CA GLU A 117 2.99 9.94 3.45
C GLU A 117 3.46 10.65 4.73
N ARG A 118 3.91 11.91 4.66
CA ARG A 118 4.20 12.71 5.86
C ARG A 118 2.95 13.14 6.60
N GLY A 119 1.75 13.03 6.04
CA GLY A 119 0.51 13.21 6.79
C GLY A 119 0.27 12.13 7.85
N LYS A 120 1.06 11.04 7.83
CA LYS A 120 0.95 9.88 8.72
C LYS A 120 2.03 9.89 9.80
N ILE A 121 1.80 9.12 10.86
CA ILE A 121 2.78 8.94 11.95
C ILE A 121 3.83 7.91 11.50
N GLN A 122 5.11 8.30 11.54
CA GLN A 122 6.21 7.39 11.23
C GLN A 122 6.43 6.41 12.39
N VAL A 123 6.23 5.12 12.14
CA VAL A 123 6.34 4.07 13.18
C VAL A 123 7.73 4.04 13.80
N ASN A 124 8.74 4.06 12.93
CA ASN A 124 10.14 4.00 13.31
C ASN A 124 10.62 5.27 14.04
N ALA A 125 9.85 6.37 14.04
CA ALA A 125 10.21 7.56 14.82
C ALA A 125 9.88 7.42 16.32
N LEU A 126 9.21 6.35 16.77
CA LEU A 126 8.93 6.13 18.19
C LEU A 126 10.22 6.02 19.04
N VAL A 127 11.30 5.52 18.43
CA VAL A 127 12.57 5.22 19.12
C VAL A 127 13.77 5.87 18.44
N LYS A 128 14.86 6.02 19.19
CA LYS A 128 16.14 6.49 18.65
C LYS A 128 16.91 5.33 18.01
N PHE A 129 17.12 5.43 16.71
CA PHE A 129 18.01 4.53 15.96
C PHE A 129 19.48 4.95 16.11
N PRO A 130 20.43 4.00 15.93
CA PRO A 130 20.28 2.66 15.34
C PRO A 130 19.88 1.54 16.32
N GLU A 131 19.96 1.74 17.62
CA GLU A 131 19.68 0.66 18.59
C GLU A 131 18.21 0.50 18.97
N GLY A 132 17.37 1.52 18.79
CA GLY A 132 15.93 1.46 19.11
C GLY A 132 15.58 1.45 20.60
N ARG A 133 16.58 1.55 21.49
CA ARG A 133 16.40 1.32 22.94
C ARG A 133 15.78 2.47 23.73
N GLN A 134 15.69 3.65 23.14
CA GLN A 134 15.20 4.84 23.83
C GLN A 134 14.01 5.44 23.09
N PHE A 135 12.91 5.68 23.83
CA PHE A 135 11.80 6.47 23.31
C PHE A 135 12.24 7.88 22.96
N ILE A 136 11.68 8.41 21.88
CA ILE A 136 11.60 9.85 21.66
C ILE A 136 10.36 10.34 22.42
N ALA A 137 10.54 11.20 23.42
CA ALA A 137 9.47 11.55 24.37
C ALA A 137 8.24 12.16 23.70
N SER A 138 8.44 13.10 22.75
CA SER A 138 7.35 13.72 22.00
C SER A 138 6.57 12.71 21.15
N GLN A 139 7.28 11.76 20.52
CA GLN A 139 6.69 10.68 19.73
C GLN A 139 5.92 9.70 20.61
N ARG A 140 6.46 9.32 21.77
CA ARG A 140 5.75 8.48 22.75
C ARG A 140 4.42 9.13 23.17
N SER A 141 4.41 10.41 23.54
CA SER A 141 3.17 11.10 23.93
C SER A 141 2.18 11.24 22.76
N LEU A 142 2.67 11.40 21.53
CA LEU A 142 1.83 11.35 20.33
C LEU A 142 1.14 9.99 20.17
N TRP A 143 1.88 8.88 20.34
CA TRP A 143 1.35 7.53 20.28
C TRP A 143 0.33 7.25 21.39
N GLU A 144 0.60 7.70 22.62
CA GLU A 144 -0.34 7.58 23.75
C GLU A 144 -1.66 8.28 23.43
N ARG A 145 -1.62 9.53 22.91
CA ARG A 145 -2.82 10.27 22.52
C ARG A 145 -3.56 9.61 21.35
N LEU A 146 -2.84 9.13 20.33
CA LEU A 146 -3.45 8.42 19.20
C LEU A 146 -4.21 7.18 19.66
N LEU A 147 -3.55 6.30 20.42
CA LEU A 147 -4.15 5.02 20.83
C LEU A 147 -5.33 5.25 21.78
N ASN A 148 -5.21 6.14 22.75
CA ASN A 148 -6.32 6.46 23.66
C ASN A 148 -7.52 7.03 22.90
N ARG A 149 -7.28 7.88 21.89
CA ARG A 149 -8.34 8.38 21.00
C ARG A 149 -9.03 7.26 20.24
N LEU A 150 -8.26 6.38 19.58
CA LEU A 150 -8.83 5.25 18.83
C LEU A 150 -9.63 4.31 19.76
N PHE A 151 -9.12 4.02 20.95
CA PHE A 151 -9.82 3.20 21.95
C PHE A 151 -11.17 3.78 22.36
N SER A 152 -11.26 5.11 22.51
CA SER A 152 -12.51 5.78 22.86
C SER A 152 -13.57 5.75 21.75
N MET A 153 -13.16 5.45 20.50
CA MET A 153 -14.06 5.39 19.35
C MET A 153 -14.65 3.99 19.11
N PHE A 154 -14.10 2.94 19.73
CA PHE A 154 -14.69 1.61 19.66
C PHE A 154 -15.87 1.48 20.62
N GLU A 155 -16.94 0.80 20.20
CA GLU A 155 -18.11 0.54 21.04
C GLU A 155 -17.74 -0.26 22.29
N ASP A 156 -16.95 -1.32 22.09
CA ASP A 156 -16.31 -2.09 23.14
C ASP A 156 -14.81 -1.78 23.14
N ALA A 157 -14.33 -1.17 24.22
CA ALA A 157 -12.92 -0.89 24.37
C ALA A 157 -12.11 -2.19 24.27
N PRO A 158 -11.04 -2.22 23.45
CA PRO A 158 -10.15 -3.38 23.38
C PRO A 158 -9.62 -3.77 24.77
N ASP A 159 -9.46 -5.08 25.02
CA ASP A 159 -8.81 -5.60 26.24
C ASP A 159 -7.28 -5.45 26.15
N THR A 160 -6.83 -4.21 25.93
CA THR A 160 -5.42 -3.81 25.84
C THR A 160 -5.25 -2.36 26.29
N ASP A 161 -4.04 -1.99 26.69
CA ASP A 161 -3.67 -0.62 27.09
C ASP A 161 -2.67 -0.04 26.08
N SER A 162 -2.66 1.29 25.95
CA SER A 162 -1.75 1.99 25.05
C SER A 162 -0.29 1.76 25.41
N ASN A 163 0.06 1.69 26.71
CA ASN A 163 1.43 1.39 27.13
C ASN A 163 1.87 -0.02 26.73
N LYS A 164 0.96 -1.00 26.69
CA LYS A 164 1.28 -2.37 26.26
C LYS A 164 1.72 -2.40 24.81
N ILE A 165 0.96 -1.74 23.94
CA ILE A 165 1.30 -1.63 22.51
C ILE A 165 2.59 -0.83 22.33
N ILE A 166 2.73 0.33 22.98
CA ILE A 166 3.91 1.21 22.81
C ILE A 166 5.19 0.54 23.30
N ASN A 167 5.15 -0.13 24.46
CA ASN A 167 6.30 -0.87 24.99
C ASN A 167 6.66 -2.05 24.09
N SER A 168 5.67 -2.82 23.64
CA SER A 168 5.89 -3.96 22.73
C SER A 168 6.38 -3.51 21.36
N LEU A 169 5.97 -2.34 20.87
CA LEU A 169 6.46 -1.77 19.61
C LEU A 169 7.90 -1.28 19.73
N LYS A 170 8.32 -0.78 20.89
CA LYS A 170 9.74 -0.50 21.16
C LYS A 170 10.54 -1.80 21.15
N ASP A 171 10.14 -2.80 21.92
CA ASP A 171 10.80 -4.10 22.02
C ASP A 171 10.90 -4.76 20.62
N TRP A 172 9.84 -4.65 19.81
CA TRP A 172 9.86 -5.09 18.39
C TRP A 172 11.01 -4.52 17.57
N MET A 173 11.38 -3.25 17.84
CA MET A 173 12.37 -2.51 17.05
C MET A 173 13.76 -2.49 17.66
N ASP A 174 13.88 -2.69 18.97
CA ASP A 174 15.14 -2.51 19.66
C ASP A 174 16.10 -3.68 19.42
N LYS A 175 17.39 -3.40 19.54
CA LYS A 175 18.42 -4.36 19.16
C LYS A 175 19.42 -4.58 20.28
N GLY A 176 19.65 -5.85 20.60
CA GLY A 176 20.79 -6.34 21.41
C GLY A 176 20.70 -5.91 22.87
N ASP A 177 19.50 -5.81 23.40
CA ASP A 177 19.17 -5.43 24.78
C ASP A 177 19.17 -6.64 25.75
N ASP A 178 19.53 -7.82 25.26
CA ASP A 178 19.48 -9.11 25.94
C ASP A 178 18.04 -9.62 26.22
N ASP A 179 17.10 -9.37 25.29
CA ASP A 179 15.69 -9.79 25.33
C ASP A 179 14.94 -9.24 26.58
N ALA A 180 15.22 -7.98 26.93
CA ALA A 180 14.71 -7.34 28.13
C ALA A 180 13.45 -6.52 27.86
N ILE A 181 12.28 -7.06 28.24
CA ILE A 181 11.00 -6.37 28.02
C ILE A 181 10.96 -4.94 28.58
N THR A 182 10.34 -4.04 27.85
CA THR A 182 10.14 -2.66 28.31
C THR A 182 9.05 -2.57 29.38
N GLY A 183 9.44 -2.05 30.55
CA GLY A 183 8.51 -1.79 31.64
C GLY A 183 7.91 -3.07 32.21
N LEU A 184 6.58 -3.13 32.30
CA LEU A 184 5.83 -4.31 32.79
C LEU A 184 4.94 -4.95 31.71
N SER A 185 4.96 -4.40 30.49
CA SER A 185 3.98 -4.70 29.43
C SER A 185 4.59 -4.79 28.03
N GLY A 186 5.92 -4.85 27.95
CA GLY A 186 6.66 -5.10 26.72
C GLY A 186 6.61 -6.58 26.31
N ALA A 187 7.14 -6.88 25.14
CA ALA A 187 7.11 -8.21 24.55
C ALA A 187 8.32 -8.45 23.66
N GLU A 188 9.08 -9.48 23.99
CA GLU A 188 10.28 -9.92 23.25
C GLU A 188 10.08 -11.28 22.61
N SER A 189 11.12 -11.84 21.99
CA SER A 189 11.09 -13.13 21.29
C SER A 189 10.39 -14.25 22.07
N ASP A 190 10.65 -14.37 23.39
CA ASP A 190 10.01 -15.36 24.26
C ASP A 190 8.47 -15.31 24.23
N TYR A 191 7.88 -14.11 24.13
CA TYR A 191 6.44 -13.94 24.02
C TYR A 191 5.93 -14.43 22.66
N TYR A 192 6.56 -13.98 21.57
CA TYR A 192 6.12 -14.26 20.21
C TYR A 192 6.33 -15.72 19.80
N GLU A 193 7.39 -16.36 20.28
CA GLU A 193 7.66 -17.79 20.08
C GLU A 193 6.72 -18.68 20.88
N GLY A 194 6.01 -18.13 21.87
CA GLY A 194 4.93 -18.79 22.59
C GLY A 194 3.58 -18.77 21.88
N LEU A 195 3.44 -18.03 20.77
CA LEU A 195 2.18 -17.92 20.01
C LEU A 195 1.96 -19.11 19.06
N ASP A 196 0.75 -19.23 18.52
CA ASP A 196 0.39 -20.22 17.49
C ASP A 196 -0.18 -19.52 16.24
N PRO A 197 0.54 -19.49 15.10
CA PRO A 197 1.89 -20.04 14.91
C PRO A 197 2.97 -19.18 15.60
N PRO A 198 4.08 -19.79 16.05
CA PRO A 198 5.17 -19.05 16.67
C PRO A 198 5.99 -18.28 15.64
N TYR A 199 6.50 -17.12 16.04
CA TYR A 199 7.44 -16.31 15.26
C TYR A 199 8.37 -15.54 16.19
N SER A 200 9.52 -15.09 15.68
CA SER A 200 10.48 -14.33 16.47
C SER A 200 10.22 -12.83 16.38
N CYS A 201 10.65 -12.10 17.41
CA CYS A 201 10.74 -10.65 17.39
C CYS A 201 11.69 -10.18 16.28
N LYS A 202 11.45 -8.99 15.72
CA LYS A 202 12.24 -8.49 14.58
C LYS A 202 13.60 -7.92 14.99
N ASN A 203 13.65 -7.24 16.13
CA ASN A 203 14.82 -6.58 16.67
C ASN A 203 15.47 -5.58 15.69
N GLY A 204 14.61 -4.78 15.04
CA GLY A 204 15.02 -3.77 14.04
C GLY A 204 13.87 -2.92 13.50
N PRO A 205 14.18 -1.91 12.65
CA PRO A 205 13.18 -1.00 12.11
C PRO A 205 12.07 -1.74 11.37
N VAL A 206 10.82 -1.32 11.56
CA VAL A 206 9.65 -1.85 10.86
C VAL A 206 9.77 -1.56 9.36
N ASP A 207 9.80 -2.60 8.53
CA ASP A 207 9.98 -2.48 7.07
C ASP A 207 8.64 -2.49 6.32
N HIS A 208 7.66 -3.21 6.87
CA HIS A 208 6.33 -3.34 6.31
C HIS A 208 5.27 -3.03 7.37
N LEU A 209 4.25 -2.26 7.01
CA LEU A 209 3.24 -1.82 7.97
C LEU A 209 2.46 -2.98 8.60
N GLY A 210 2.30 -4.08 7.86
CA GLY A 210 1.69 -5.32 8.36
C GLY A 210 2.41 -5.95 9.56
N GLU A 211 3.68 -5.60 9.84
CA GLU A 211 4.36 -6.05 11.05
C GLU A 211 3.77 -5.44 12.32
N VAL A 212 3.18 -4.23 12.24
CA VAL A 212 2.49 -3.61 13.37
C VAL A 212 1.32 -4.48 13.84
N ALA A 213 0.67 -5.21 12.93
CA ALA A 213 -0.39 -6.16 13.27
C ALA A 213 0.11 -7.40 14.04
N LEU A 214 1.42 -7.68 14.03
CA LEU A 214 2.04 -8.75 14.80
C LEU A 214 2.44 -8.30 16.21
N VAL A 215 2.45 -6.99 16.47
CA VAL A 215 2.88 -6.46 17.77
C VAL A 215 1.84 -6.77 18.85
N GLN A 216 2.31 -7.17 20.03
CA GLN A 216 1.46 -7.54 21.14
C GLN A 216 0.45 -6.41 21.47
N GLY A 217 -0.82 -6.80 21.56
CA GLY A 217 -1.93 -5.88 21.89
C GLY A 217 -2.54 -5.18 20.69
N VAL A 218 -1.98 -5.30 19.48
CA VAL A 218 -2.62 -4.77 18.26
C VAL A 218 -3.67 -5.78 17.76
N THR A 219 -4.94 -5.41 17.83
CA THR A 219 -6.04 -6.24 17.32
C THR A 219 -6.28 -5.99 15.83
N PRO A 220 -6.93 -6.92 15.09
CA PRO A 220 -7.34 -6.69 13.71
C PRO A 220 -8.21 -5.43 13.55
N GLU A 221 -9.10 -5.17 14.49
CA GLU A 221 -9.99 -4.01 14.49
C GLU A 221 -9.20 -2.71 14.70
N LEU A 222 -8.18 -2.70 15.56
CA LEU A 222 -7.30 -1.56 15.75
C LEU A 222 -6.42 -1.33 14.51
N PHE A 223 -5.93 -2.41 13.90
CA PHE A 223 -5.03 -2.31 12.75
C PHE A 223 -5.77 -1.88 11.48
N TYR A 224 -6.83 -2.57 11.09
CA TYR A 224 -7.58 -2.32 9.86
C TYR A 224 -8.68 -1.26 10.02
N GLY A 225 -9.12 -0.98 11.25
CA GLY A 225 -10.28 -0.16 11.54
C GLY A 225 -11.56 -1.01 11.64
N ALA A 226 -12.54 -0.49 12.37
CA ALA A 226 -13.87 -1.10 12.49
C ALA A 226 -14.93 -0.02 12.76
N GLY A 227 -16.19 -0.28 12.40
CA GLY A 227 -17.30 0.61 12.75
C GLY A 227 -17.22 2.03 12.17
N GLY A 228 -16.48 2.23 11.07
CA GLY A 228 -16.25 3.55 10.48
C GLY A 228 -15.08 4.34 11.10
N VAL A 229 -14.39 3.76 12.09
CA VAL A 229 -13.16 4.30 12.68
C VAL A 229 -11.97 3.90 11.81
N ALA A 230 -11.08 4.84 11.51
CA ALA A 230 -9.84 4.58 10.78
C ALA A 230 -8.91 3.66 11.58
N GLY A 231 -8.30 2.68 10.91
CA GLY A 231 -7.31 1.79 11.50
C GLY A 231 -5.90 2.36 11.51
N LEU A 232 -5.01 1.79 12.33
CA LEU A 232 -3.59 2.13 12.31
C LEU A 232 -2.98 2.01 10.90
N SER A 233 -3.44 1.08 10.07
CA SER A 233 -2.91 0.89 8.72
C SER A 233 -3.09 2.11 7.80
N SER A 234 -4.07 2.98 8.05
CA SER A 234 -4.26 4.23 7.29
C SER A 234 -3.57 5.45 7.91
N LEU A 235 -3.23 5.39 9.20
CA LEU A 235 -2.70 6.51 9.98
C LEU A 235 -1.18 6.48 10.14
N LEU A 236 -0.55 5.35 9.82
CA LEU A 236 0.86 5.08 10.04
C LEU A 236 1.64 4.92 8.73
N THR A 237 2.93 5.23 8.77
CA THR A 237 3.88 4.94 7.70
C THR A 237 5.19 4.37 8.24
N VAL A 238 5.83 3.52 7.45
CA VAL A 238 7.17 2.96 7.76
C VAL A 238 8.29 3.72 7.03
N HIS A 239 7.92 4.68 6.17
CA HIS A 239 8.83 5.45 5.33
C HIS A 239 9.37 6.70 6.04
N GLY A 240 10.36 7.35 5.42
CA GLY A 240 10.98 8.58 5.94
C GLY A 240 12.30 8.37 6.67
N VAL A 241 13.03 7.32 6.31
CA VAL A 241 14.43 7.18 6.73
C VAL A 241 15.23 8.38 6.24
N SER A 242 16.05 8.91 7.13
CA SER A 242 16.91 10.07 6.91
C SER A 242 18.28 9.81 7.52
N GLU A 243 19.29 10.56 7.09
CA GLU A 243 20.62 10.50 7.68
C GLU A 243 20.70 11.39 8.92
N SER A 244 21.18 10.83 10.03
CA SER A 244 21.49 11.52 11.28
C SER A 244 22.82 12.27 11.16
N THR A 245 23.07 13.22 12.06
CA THR A 245 24.32 14.03 12.11
C THR A 245 25.59 13.18 12.21
N ASP A 246 25.46 11.97 12.75
CA ASP A 246 26.58 11.06 13.00
C ASP A 246 26.77 10.03 11.87
N GLY A 247 26.08 10.20 10.73
CA GLY A 247 26.14 9.31 9.57
C GLY A 247 25.39 7.98 9.74
N GLN A 248 24.56 7.88 10.78
CA GLN A 248 23.67 6.76 11.03
C GLN A 248 22.27 7.05 10.48
N PHE A 249 21.43 6.04 10.31
CA PHE A 249 20.05 6.25 9.86
C PHE A 249 19.14 6.64 11.04
N THR A 250 18.12 7.44 10.76
CA THR A 250 17.09 7.87 11.73
C THR A 250 15.77 8.17 11.03
N TYR A 251 14.74 8.46 11.81
CA TYR A 251 13.44 8.93 11.35
C TYR A 251 13.14 10.23 12.09
N ASP A 252 12.77 11.30 11.38
CA ASP A 252 12.52 12.61 12.01
C ASP A 252 11.17 12.67 12.73
N GLY A 253 10.24 11.78 12.35
CA GLY A 253 8.90 11.69 12.90
C GLY A 253 8.03 12.93 12.69
N LYS A 254 8.40 13.83 11.77
CA LYS A 254 7.65 15.05 11.52
C LYS A 254 6.45 14.78 10.63
N ILE A 255 5.30 15.25 11.09
CA ILE A 255 4.00 15.08 10.44
C ILE A 255 3.63 16.36 9.70
N ASN A 256 3.25 16.24 8.44
CA ASN A 256 2.71 17.33 7.66
C ASN A 256 1.28 17.64 8.12
N ILE A 257 1.13 18.68 8.95
CA ILE A 257 -0.18 19.05 9.49
C ILE A 257 -1.16 19.55 8.41
N SER A 258 -0.62 20.00 7.27
CA SER A 258 -1.43 20.49 6.15
C SER A 258 -2.07 19.36 5.33
N THR A 259 -1.72 18.09 5.60
CA THR A 259 -2.24 16.90 4.90
C THR A 259 -2.68 15.77 5.85
N ALA A 260 -2.31 15.83 7.14
CA ALA A 260 -2.61 14.80 8.12
C ALA A 260 -4.10 14.44 8.26
N ASP A 261 -4.39 13.17 8.52
CA ASP A 261 -5.74 12.71 8.83
C ASP A 261 -6.27 13.35 10.13
N VAL A 262 -7.60 13.45 10.27
CA VAL A 262 -8.25 14.02 11.46
C VAL A 262 -7.81 13.31 12.74
N ALA A 263 -7.66 11.99 12.73
CA ALA A 263 -7.20 11.23 13.89
C ALA A 263 -5.74 11.59 14.26
N VAL A 264 -4.88 11.82 13.26
CA VAL A 264 -3.50 12.26 13.47
C VAL A 264 -3.45 13.71 13.97
N LEU A 265 -4.27 14.61 13.43
CA LEU A 265 -4.42 15.98 13.94
C LEU A 265 -4.85 15.97 15.40
N GLY A 266 -5.81 15.11 15.75
CA GLY A 266 -6.24 14.87 17.12
C GLY A 266 -5.10 14.46 18.05
N ALA A 267 -4.27 13.52 17.61
CA ALA A 267 -3.11 13.06 18.37
C ALA A 267 -2.01 14.13 18.50
N LEU A 268 -1.93 15.10 17.58
CA LEU A 268 -0.98 16.22 17.65
C LEU A 268 -1.42 17.31 18.63
N LEU A 269 -2.72 17.42 18.90
CA LEU A 269 -3.28 18.42 19.80
C LEU A 269 -3.05 18.02 21.28
N PRO A 270 -2.92 19.01 22.19
CA PRO A 270 -3.04 18.76 23.62
C PRO A 270 -4.39 18.12 23.96
N GLU A 271 -4.44 17.33 25.03
CA GLU A 271 -5.63 16.57 25.44
C GLU A 271 -6.83 17.49 25.72
N GLU A 272 -6.58 18.70 26.21
CA GLU A 272 -7.60 19.72 26.46
C GLU A 272 -8.17 20.41 25.19
N SER A 273 -7.67 20.06 24.01
CA SER A 273 -8.01 20.71 22.74
C SER A 273 -8.15 19.72 21.59
N ASP A 274 -8.32 18.43 21.88
CA ASP A 274 -8.38 17.35 20.88
C ASP A 274 -9.67 17.38 20.03
N ASP A 275 -10.70 18.05 20.52
CA ASP A 275 -11.97 18.35 19.87
C ASP A 275 -11.83 19.34 18.72
N LEU A 276 -10.73 20.10 18.66
CA LEU A 276 -10.42 21.02 17.57
C LEU A 276 -9.90 20.31 16.30
N ALA A 277 -9.66 19.00 16.33
CA ALA A 277 -9.12 18.25 15.19
C ALA A 277 -9.97 18.41 13.91
N GLU A 278 -11.29 18.30 14.04
CA GLU A 278 -12.24 18.50 12.92
C GLU A 278 -12.22 19.96 12.44
N ALA A 279 -12.18 20.92 13.36
CA ALA A 279 -12.09 22.33 13.01
C ALA A 279 -10.80 22.66 12.25
N LEU A 280 -9.67 22.02 12.60
CA LEU A 280 -8.42 22.11 11.84
C LEU A 280 -8.57 21.49 10.45
N ALA A 281 -9.22 20.33 10.34
CA ALA A 281 -9.43 19.66 9.07
C ALA A 281 -10.30 20.49 8.12
N ASP A 282 -11.45 20.98 8.61
CA ASP A 282 -12.36 21.86 7.87
C ASP A 282 -11.67 23.16 7.44
N PHE A 283 -10.82 23.73 8.31
CA PHE A 283 -10.09 24.95 7.99
C PHE A 283 -9.18 24.78 6.77
N ARG A 284 -8.56 23.60 6.56
CA ARG A 284 -7.67 23.32 5.42
C ARG A 284 -8.43 23.28 4.10
N THR A 285 -9.66 22.79 4.11
CA THR A 285 -10.46 22.51 2.91
C THR A 285 -11.56 23.54 2.67
N ALA A 286 -11.73 24.51 3.55
CA ALA A 286 -12.72 25.57 3.39
C ALA A 286 -12.53 26.34 2.07
N LYS A 287 -13.57 26.31 1.24
CA LYS A 287 -13.64 27.03 -0.05
C LYS A 287 -14.78 28.04 -0.04
N SER A 288 -14.58 29.14 -0.76
CA SER A 288 -15.64 30.02 -1.25
C SER A 288 -15.67 29.84 -2.76
N ASP A 289 -16.77 29.28 -3.26
CA ASP A 289 -16.85 28.71 -4.61
C ASP A 289 -15.74 27.66 -4.83
N GLU A 290 -14.83 27.88 -5.78
CA GLU A 290 -13.71 26.97 -6.09
C GLU A 290 -12.39 27.40 -5.45
N THR A 291 -12.36 28.49 -4.67
CA THR A 291 -11.13 29.06 -4.11
C THR A 291 -11.00 28.79 -2.62
N TYR A 292 -9.85 28.25 -2.19
CA TYR A 292 -9.53 28.08 -0.77
C TYR A 292 -9.48 29.43 -0.05
N THR A 293 -10.15 29.53 1.10
CA THR A 293 -10.29 30.79 1.84
C THR A 293 -9.19 31.00 2.88
N ASN A 294 -8.53 29.93 3.28
CA ASN A 294 -7.61 29.90 4.41
C ASN A 294 -6.19 29.56 3.96
N ASN A 295 -5.20 30.30 4.47
CA ASN A 295 -3.79 30.02 4.21
C ASN A 295 -3.23 29.00 5.21
N ILE A 296 -2.73 27.87 4.70
CA ILE A 296 -2.16 26.76 5.50
C ILE A 296 -0.68 26.47 5.20
N THR A 297 0.04 27.45 4.65
CA THR A 297 1.46 27.30 4.26
C THR A 297 2.44 27.44 5.43
N GLY A 298 2.03 28.05 6.54
CA GLY A 298 2.91 28.28 7.71
C GLY A 298 2.72 27.23 8.80
N LYS A 299 3.79 26.81 9.49
CA LYS A 299 3.72 25.81 10.59
C LYS A 299 2.79 26.18 11.74
N THR A 300 2.39 27.45 11.85
CA THR A 300 1.47 27.95 12.87
C THR A 300 0.09 28.31 12.32
N TRP A 301 -0.27 27.86 11.11
CA TRP A 301 -1.57 28.15 10.50
C TRP A 301 -2.73 27.70 11.40
N TYR A 302 -2.54 26.60 12.14
CA TYR A 302 -3.52 26.05 13.08
C TYR A 302 -3.98 27.06 14.13
N LYS A 303 -3.14 28.05 14.48
CA LYS A 303 -3.50 29.11 15.44
C LYS A 303 -4.56 30.07 14.92
N ASN A 304 -4.78 30.10 13.60
CA ASN A 304 -5.81 30.92 12.98
C ASN A 304 -7.18 30.23 12.95
N VAL A 305 -7.24 28.95 13.34
CA VAL A 305 -8.51 28.23 13.47
C VAL A 305 -9.28 28.82 14.67
N PRO A 306 -10.58 29.14 14.53
CA PRO A 306 -11.40 29.60 15.64
C PRO A 306 -11.31 28.65 16.84
N GLY A 307 -10.97 29.19 18.02
CA GLY A 307 -10.75 28.39 19.24
C GLY A 307 -9.31 27.90 19.44
N ALA A 308 -8.49 27.83 18.40
CA ALA A 308 -7.13 27.28 18.46
C ALA A 308 -6.02 28.32 18.72
N GLY A 309 -6.34 29.60 18.90
CA GLY A 309 -5.33 30.66 19.05
C GLY A 309 -4.39 30.49 20.26
N GLY A 310 -4.85 29.83 21.32
CA GLY A 310 -4.05 29.50 22.50
C GLY A 310 -3.34 28.14 22.43
N VAL A 311 -3.65 27.32 21.41
CA VAL A 311 -3.11 25.97 21.27
C VAL A 311 -1.64 26.03 20.91
N THR A 312 -0.86 25.11 21.48
CA THR A 312 0.54 24.91 21.13
C THR A 312 0.76 23.45 20.77
N ILE A 313 1.07 23.21 19.50
CA ILE A 313 1.55 21.90 19.02
C ILE A 313 3.07 21.92 19.08
N ASP A 314 3.68 20.82 19.54
CA ASP A 314 5.13 20.65 19.58
C ASP A 314 5.73 20.84 18.18
N SER A 315 6.63 21.82 18.03
CA SER A 315 7.25 22.13 16.74
C SER A 315 8.14 21.03 16.21
N ASP A 316 8.61 20.13 17.07
CA ASP A 316 9.44 18.99 16.69
C ASP A 316 8.62 17.87 16.07
N LEU A 317 7.29 17.84 16.29
CA LEU A 317 6.38 16.87 15.69
C LEU A 317 5.83 17.30 14.33
N ILE A 318 5.98 18.56 13.94
CA ILE A 318 5.24 19.11 12.78
C ILE A 318 6.10 19.69 11.66
N THR A 319 5.59 19.52 10.45
CA THR A 319 6.04 20.16 9.22
C THR A 319 4.83 20.62 8.39
N VAL A 320 5.11 21.36 7.33
CA VAL A 320 4.13 21.80 6.31
C VAL A 320 4.63 21.48 4.91
N SER A 321 5.61 20.58 4.83
CA SER A 321 6.35 20.20 3.63
C SER A 321 6.61 18.71 3.68
N SER A 322 6.52 18.07 2.53
CA SER A 322 6.70 16.65 2.30
C SER A 322 7.65 16.34 1.15
N ASP A 323 8.49 15.36 1.38
CA ASP A 323 9.34 14.70 0.41
C ASP A 323 8.87 13.26 0.15
N LEU A 324 7.76 12.81 0.72
CA LEU A 324 7.31 11.41 0.65
C LEU A 324 5.87 11.32 0.19
N PHE A 325 5.64 10.64 -0.92
CA PHE A 325 4.33 10.51 -1.53
C PHE A 325 4.05 9.07 -1.90
N ARG A 326 2.81 8.63 -1.69
CA ARG A 326 2.25 7.42 -2.27
C ARG A 326 1.46 7.80 -3.51
N ILE A 327 1.72 7.10 -4.60
CA ILE A 327 1.02 7.26 -5.86
C ILE A 327 0.36 5.94 -6.17
N SER A 328 -0.96 5.96 -6.38
CA SER A 328 -1.74 4.82 -6.87
C SER A 328 -2.18 5.11 -8.30
N SER A 329 -1.84 4.21 -9.23
CA SER A 329 -2.15 4.35 -10.65
C SER A 329 -2.90 3.12 -11.14
N THR A 330 -4.17 3.29 -11.49
CA THR A 330 -5.05 2.23 -11.96
C THR A 330 -5.23 2.34 -13.46
N ALA A 331 -4.67 1.39 -14.20
CA ALA A 331 -4.92 1.25 -15.63
C ALA A 331 -6.15 0.37 -15.87
N LYS A 332 -7.04 0.79 -16.77
CA LYS A 332 -8.22 0.03 -17.18
C LYS A 332 -8.23 -0.13 -18.70
N ARG A 333 -8.35 -1.36 -19.18
CA ARG A 333 -8.49 -1.65 -20.61
C ARG A 333 -9.41 -2.85 -20.81
N ASN A 334 -10.40 -2.69 -21.68
CA ASN A 334 -11.49 -3.67 -21.84
C ASN A 334 -12.17 -3.95 -20.49
N ASN A 335 -12.22 -5.23 -20.06
CA ASN A 335 -12.80 -5.65 -18.78
C ASN A 335 -11.72 -6.08 -17.78
N ARG A 336 -10.53 -5.50 -17.87
CA ARG A 336 -9.40 -5.74 -16.97
C ARG A 336 -8.87 -4.42 -16.42
N SER A 337 -8.36 -4.50 -15.20
CA SER A 337 -7.64 -3.44 -14.55
C SER A 337 -6.37 -3.99 -13.91
N LEU A 338 -5.40 -3.11 -13.71
CA LEU A 338 -4.22 -3.35 -12.89
C LEU A 338 -3.95 -2.08 -12.11
N THR A 339 -3.66 -2.20 -10.82
CA THR A 339 -3.25 -1.07 -9.99
C THR A 339 -1.78 -1.21 -9.66
N VAL A 340 -1.03 -0.12 -9.82
CA VAL A 340 0.34 -0.01 -9.34
C VAL A 340 0.37 1.01 -8.23
N GLU A 341 0.93 0.64 -7.09
CA GLU A 341 1.27 1.55 -6.01
C GLU A 341 2.77 1.78 -5.96
N ALA A 342 3.17 3.05 -5.90
CA ALA A 342 4.55 3.44 -5.68
C ALA A 342 4.65 4.40 -4.50
N VAL A 343 5.66 4.20 -3.65
CA VAL A 343 6.07 5.21 -2.67
C VAL A 343 7.33 5.87 -3.19
N VAL A 344 7.32 7.19 -3.32
CA VAL A 344 8.41 7.97 -3.89
C VAL A 344 8.96 8.98 -2.90
N HIS A 345 10.27 9.19 -2.94
CA HIS A 345 10.98 10.23 -2.21
C HIS A 345 11.41 11.35 -3.17
N ARG A 346 10.87 12.55 -3.00
CA ARG A 346 11.18 13.72 -3.82
C ARG A 346 12.41 14.42 -3.27
N GLU A 347 13.52 14.28 -3.98
CA GLU A 347 14.82 14.81 -3.56
C GLU A 347 15.51 15.60 -4.68
N LYS A 348 16.53 16.37 -4.31
CA LYS A 348 17.38 17.06 -5.25
C LYS A 348 18.58 16.17 -5.56
N ASP A 349 18.67 15.72 -6.80
CA ASP A 349 19.75 14.86 -7.27
C ASP A 349 21.11 15.53 -7.05
N SER A 350 22.03 14.80 -6.40
CA SER A 350 23.31 15.35 -5.96
C SER A 350 24.26 15.68 -7.12
N ASP A 351 24.15 14.96 -8.24
CA ASP A 351 25.02 15.13 -9.41
C ASP A 351 24.52 16.24 -10.34
N THR A 352 23.21 16.27 -10.60
CA THR A 352 22.60 17.16 -11.60
C THR A 352 21.95 18.40 -10.99
N GLY A 353 21.70 18.40 -9.69
CA GLY A 353 20.99 19.48 -8.99
C GLY A 353 19.51 19.61 -9.39
N LYS A 354 18.94 18.63 -10.09
CA LYS A 354 17.54 18.63 -10.50
C LYS A 354 16.69 17.91 -9.46
N TRP A 355 15.44 18.36 -9.30
CA TRP A 355 14.44 17.62 -8.55
C TRP A 355 14.08 16.32 -9.28
N ILE A 356 14.08 15.22 -8.53
CA ILE A 356 13.71 13.87 -8.96
C ILE A 356 12.76 13.25 -7.94
N CYS A 357 12.04 12.22 -8.34
CA CYS A 357 11.33 11.32 -7.43
C CYS A 357 12.05 9.97 -7.47
N LYS A 358 12.64 9.57 -6.35
CA LYS A 358 13.27 8.26 -6.17
C LYS A 358 12.23 7.26 -5.68
N THR A 359 11.96 6.23 -6.44
CA THR A 359 11.04 5.15 -6.03
C THR A 359 11.63 4.35 -4.86
N LEU A 360 10.91 4.31 -3.75
CA LEU A 360 11.24 3.51 -2.56
C LEU A 360 10.57 2.13 -2.61
N ILE A 361 9.29 2.10 -3.03
CA ILE A 361 8.48 0.88 -3.17
C ILE A 361 7.76 0.92 -4.50
N TRP A 362 7.61 -0.25 -5.13
CA TRP A 362 6.79 -0.48 -6.31
C TRP A 362 6.05 -1.80 -6.16
N GLN A 363 4.73 -1.77 -6.14
CA GLN A 363 3.86 -2.93 -5.97
C GLN A 363 2.77 -2.91 -7.03
N ALA A 364 2.48 -4.07 -7.63
CA ALA A 364 1.39 -4.23 -8.59
C ALA A 364 0.36 -5.19 -8.01
N GLU A 365 -0.90 -4.77 -8.00
CA GLU A 365 -2.06 -5.50 -7.47
C GLU A 365 -3.05 -5.89 -8.58
#